data_AF-A0A257MZ89-F1
#
_entry.id   AF-A0A257MZ89-F1
#
_cell.length_a   1.000
_cell.length_b   1.000
_cell.length_c   1.000
_cell.angle_alpha   90.00
_cell.angle_beta   90.00
_cell.angle_gamma   90.00
#
_symmetry.space_group_name_H-M   'P 1'
#
loop_
_entity.id
_entity.type
_entity.pdbx_description
1 polymer ?
#
loop_
_entity_poly.entity_id
_entity_poly.type
_entity_poly.pdbx_seq_one_letter_code
_entity_poly.pdbx_strand_id
1 'polypeptide(L)'
;PPQIEGRNIILVDDVFYTGRTIRAALNEIFDYGRPNQVVLAVLIERDGRQIPLCPDCVGESVTLTAGQRIKLTGPEPLAIHLQTLDAAA
;
A
#
# COMPACT_ATOMS: atom_id res chain seq x y z
N PRO A 1 11.85 -7.97 -14.07
CA PRO A 1 13.02 -7.16 -14.52
C PRO A 1 14.31 -7.95 -14.27
N PRO A 2 15.25 -8.04 -15.23
CA PRO A 2 16.30 -9.06 -15.22
C PRO A 2 17.38 -8.91 -14.15
N GLN A 3 17.39 -7.85 -13.35
CA GLN A 3 18.30 -7.73 -12.20
C GLN A 3 17.58 -7.15 -10.99
N ILE A 4 16.95 -7.99 -10.18
CA ILE A 4 16.62 -7.62 -8.79
C ILE A 4 17.48 -8.35 -7.76
N GLU A 5 18.25 -9.35 -8.20
CA GLU A 5 19.22 -10.06 -7.37
C GLU A 5 20.17 -9.08 -6.66
N GLY A 6 20.27 -9.20 -5.34
CA GLY A 6 21.12 -8.38 -4.49
C GLY A 6 20.77 -6.88 -4.44
N ARG A 7 19.64 -6.45 -5.03
CA ARG A 7 19.25 -5.03 -5.01
C ARG A 7 18.47 -4.65 -3.76
N ASN A 8 18.59 -3.39 -3.36
CA ASN A 8 17.67 -2.76 -2.42
C ASN A 8 16.47 -2.23 -3.19
N ILE A 9 15.27 -2.67 -2.83
CA ILE A 9 14.02 -2.32 -3.51
C ILE A 9 13.18 -1.45 -2.57
N ILE A 10 12.59 -0.39 -3.12
CA ILE A 10 11.53 0.36 -2.45
C ILE A 10 10.23 0.02 -3.16
N LEU A 11 9.33 -0.66 -2.46
CA LEU A 11 7.97 -0.90 -2.91
C LEU A 11 7.11 0.27 -2.46
N VAL A 12 6.50 0.96 -3.41
CA VAL A 12 5.67 2.14 -3.15
C VAL A 12 4.22 1.81 -3.48
N ASP A 13 3.32 2.07 -2.52
CA ASP A 13 1.88 1.91 -2.72
C ASP A 13 1.13 3.15 -2.22
N ASP A 14 -0.07 3.34 -2.73
CA ASP A 14 -0.86 4.53 -2.42
C ASP A 14 -1.57 4.38 -1.05
N VAL A 15 -2.26 3.27 -0.83
CA VAL A 15 -3.01 2.98 0.40
C VAL A 15 -2.72 1.57 0.90
N PHE A 16 -2.04 1.47 2.04
CA PHE A 16 -1.92 0.20 2.78
C PHE A 16 -3.22 -0.12 3.52
N TYR A 17 -3.85 -1.23 3.14
CA TYR A 17 -5.07 -1.74 3.79
C TYR A 17 -4.86 -3.13 4.42
N THR A 18 -5.37 -4.19 3.79
CA THR A 18 -5.25 -5.57 4.33
C THR A 18 -3.84 -6.13 4.23
N GLY A 19 -2.98 -5.51 3.41
CA GLY A 19 -1.65 -5.99 3.04
C GLY A 19 -1.63 -6.99 1.87
N ARG A 20 -2.77 -7.42 1.34
CA ARG A 20 -2.82 -8.44 0.27
C ARG A 20 -2.12 -8.02 -1.03
N THR A 21 -2.23 -6.76 -1.43
CA THR A 21 -1.54 -6.19 -2.61
C THR A 21 -0.03 -6.29 -2.44
N ILE A 22 0.48 -5.83 -1.29
CA ILE A 22 1.91 -5.88 -0.95
C ILE A 22 2.41 -7.33 -0.91
N ARG A 23 1.65 -8.25 -0.30
CA ARG A 23 2.03 -9.67 -0.28
C ARG A 23 2.16 -10.25 -1.70
N ALA A 24 1.24 -9.89 -2.60
CA ALA A 24 1.32 -10.32 -4.00
C ALA A 24 2.55 -9.70 -4.69
N ALA A 25 2.81 -8.41 -4.48
CA ALA A 25 3.99 -7.75 -5.03
C ALA A 25 5.31 -8.37 -4.51
N LEU A 26 5.39 -8.73 -3.22
CA LEU A 26 6.53 -9.43 -2.66
C LEU A 26 6.74 -10.79 -3.32
N ASN A 27 5.67 -11.58 -3.51
CA ASN A 27 5.77 -12.86 -4.20
C ASN A 27 6.34 -12.69 -5.62
N GLU A 28 5.80 -11.75 -6.39
CA GLU A 28 6.28 -11.45 -7.74
C GLU A 28 7.75 -11.00 -7.71
N ILE A 29 8.14 -10.12 -6.78
CA ILE A 29 9.55 -9.74 -6.60
C ILE A 29 10.40 -10.99 -6.38
N PHE A 30 10.02 -11.90 -5.48
CA PHE A 30 10.81 -13.10 -5.23
C PHE A 30 10.84 -14.11 -6.39
N ASP A 31 9.86 -14.06 -7.31
CA ASP A 31 9.86 -14.87 -8.53
C ASP A 31 10.90 -14.37 -9.56
N TYR A 32 11.25 -13.08 -9.54
CA TYR A 32 12.29 -12.51 -10.42
C TYR A 32 13.72 -12.61 -9.85
N GLY A 33 13.91 -13.05 -8.59
CA GLY A 33 15.22 -13.09 -7.91
C GLY A 33 15.17 -12.75 -6.42
N ARG A 34 16.33 -12.71 -5.76
CA ARG A 34 16.45 -12.42 -4.32
C ARG A 34 17.01 -11.01 -4.09
N PRO A 35 16.18 -10.02 -3.70
CA PRO A 35 16.70 -8.71 -3.32
C PRO A 35 17.52 -8.79 -2.02
N ASN A 36 18.45 -7.85 -1.83
CA ASN A 36 19.15 -7.67 -0.55
C ASN A 36 18.22 -7.12 0.53
N GLN A 37 17.29 -6.23 0.14
CA GLN A 37 16.31 -5.63 1.03
C GLN A 37 15.07 -5.21 0.24
N VAL A 38 13.90 -5.25 0.89
CA VAL A 38 12.68 -4.58 0.41
C VAL A 38 12.19 -3.63 1.51
N VAL A 39 12.03 -2.36 1.18
CA VAL A 39 11.42 -1.32 2.02
C VAL A 39 10.04 -1.02 1.48
N LEU A 40 9.02 -1.00 2.33
CA LEU A 40 7.66 -0.62 1.98
C LEU A 40 7.37 0.82 2.38
N ALA A 41 7.14 1.68 1.39
CA ALA A 41 6.71 3.05 1.59
C ALA A 41 5.28 3.24 1.09
N VAL A 42 4.41 3.80 1.91
CA VAL A 42 3.02 4.06 1.53
C VAL A 42 2.62 5.48 1.81
N LEU A 43 1.78 6.04 0.95
CA LEU A 43 1.25 7.39 1.18
C LEU A 43 0.28 7.38 2.36
N ILE A 44 -0.67 6.44 2.38
CA ILE A 44 -1.65 6.29 3.46
C ILE A 44 -1.63 4.88 4.04
N GLU A 45 -1.61 4.78 5.36
CA GLU A 45 -1.96 3.54 6.07
C GLU A 45 -3.37 3.66 6.63
N ARG A 46 -4.22 2.65 6.41
CA ARG A 46 -5.53 2.57 7.05
C ARG A 46 -5.72 1.31 7.89
N ASP A 47 -6.74 1.34 8.74
CA ASP A 47 -7.14 0.22 9.58
C ASP A 47 -7.60 -1.00 8.76
N GLY A 48 -7.60 -2.18 9.40
CA GLY A 48 -8.05 -3.44 8.77
C GLY A 48 -6.93 -4.31 8.20
N ARG A 49 -5.70 -4.20 8.72
CA ARG A 49 -4.59 -5.11 8.44
C ARG A 49 -4.99 -6.58 8.68
N GLN A 50 -4.66 -7.48 7.75
CA GLN A 50 -4.99 -8.91 7.85
C GLN A 50 -3.77 -9.82 7.81
N ILE A 51 -2.58 -9.28 7.57
CA ILE A 51 -1.32 -10.02 7.52
C ILE A 51 -0.26 -9.27 8.35
N PRO A 52 0.76 -9.96 8.87
CA PRO A 52 1.79 -9.35 9.72
C PRO A 52 2.84 -8.58 8.90
N LEU A 53 2.39 -7.66 8.03
CA LEU A 53 3.26 -6.69 7.33
C LEU A 53 2.98 -5.29 7.85
N CYS A 54 4.04 -4.49 7.99
CA CYS A 54 3.98 -3.08 8.34
C CYS A 54 4.77 -2.30 7.28
N PRO A 55 4.29 -1.14 6.80
CA PRO A 55 5.13 -0.22 6.05
C PRO A 55 6.29 0.28 6.90
N ASP A 56 7.46 0.42 6.29
CA ASP A 56 8.63 1.06 6.89
C ASP A 56 8.51 2.59 6.87
N CYS A 57 7.74 3.13 5.91
CA CYS A 57 7.45 4.55 5.78
C CYS A 57 5.95 4.75 5.52
N VAL A 58 5.32 5.62 6.29
CA VAL A 58 3.90 5.98 6.16
C VAL A 58 3.81 7.50 6.05
N GLY A 59 3.12 8.02 5.02
CA GLY A 59 2.84 9.45 4.90
C GLY A 59 1.83 9.92 5.95
N GLU A 60 0.66 9.29 6.00
CA GLU A 60 -0.37 9.57 7.01
C GLU A 60 -1.14 8.28 7.37
N SER A 61 -1.54 8.15 8.64
CA SER A 61 -2.36 7.04 9.12
C SER A 61 -3.81 7.51 9.34
N VAL A 62 -4.78 6.81 8.73
CA VAL A 62 -6.19 7.19 8.72
C VAL A 62 -7.05 6.03 9.21
N THR A 63 -7.93 6.29 10.19
CA THR A 63 -8.97 5.33 10.59
C THR A 63 -10.28 5.69 9.92
N LEU A 64 -10.94 4.72 9.29
CA LEU A 64 -12.20 4.94 8.59
C LEU A 64 -13.39 4.46 9.39
N THR A 65 -14.53 5.14 9.23
CA THR A 65 -15.79 4.60 9.74
C THR A 65 -16.27 3.47 8.83
N ALA A 66 -17.13 2.59 9.35
CA ALA A 66 -17.77 1.58 8.52
C ALA A 66 -18.45 2.22 7.30
N GLY A 67 -18.25 1.60 6.12
CA GLY A 67 -18.77 2.12 4.85
C GLY A 67 -17.95 3.25 4.23
N GLN A 68 -16.88 3.74 4.86
CA GLN A 68 -16.00 4.73 4.23
C GLN A 68 -14.89 4.08 3.39
N ARG A 69 -14.46 4.82 2.36
CA ARG A 69 -13.26 4.52 1.57
C ARG A 69 -12.41 5.77 1.38
N ILE A 70 -11.12 5.55 1.16
CA ILE A 70 -10.20 6.59 0.71
C ILE A 70 -10.24 6.63 -0.82
N LYS A 71 -10.32 7.84 -1.39
CA LYS A 71 -10.10 8.10 -2.80
C LYS A 71 -8.99 9.13 -2.95
N LEU A 72 -7.92 8.74 -3.62
CA LEU A 72 -6.84 9.64 -3.99
C LEU A 72 -7.13 10.26 -5.37
N THR A 73 -6.83 11.55 -5.53
CA THR A 73 -6.88 12.28 -6.81
C THR A 73 -5.56 13.02 -7.01
N GLY A 74 -5.10 13.20 -8.25
CA GLY A 74 -3.81 13.81 -8.55
C GLY A 74 -3.37 13.49 -9.98
N PRO A 75 -2.09 13.70 -10.35
CA PRO A 75 -0.96 14.04 -9.47
C PRO A 75 -0.91 15.51 -9.02
N GLU A 76 -1.62 16.44 -9.68
CA GLU A 76 -1.59 17.85 -9.30
C GLU A 76 -2.97 18.52 -9.48
N PRO A 77 -3.67 18.93 -8.39
CA PRO A 77 -3.28 18.74 -7.00
C PRO A 77 -3.45 17.28 -6.55
N LEU A 78 -2.46 16.76 -5.81
CA LEU A 78 -2.63 15.53 -5.04
C LEU A 78 -3.56 15.80 -3.86
N ALA A 79 -4.65 15.05 -3.75
CA ALA A 79 -5.65 15.21 -2.70
C ALA A 79 -6.24 13.88 -2.25
N ILE A 80 -6.70 13.86 -0.99
CA ILE A 80 -7.27 12.70 -0.31
C ILE A 80 -8.74 13.01 0.01
N HIS A 81 -9.63 12.12 -0.40
CA HIS A 81 -11.07 12.25 -0.17
C HIS A 81 -11.57 11.04 0.63
N LEU A 82 -12.23 11.28 1.75
CA LEU A 82 -12.99 10.26 2.46
C LEU A 82 -14.41 10.22 1.88
N GLN A 83 -14.79 9.07 1.32
CA GLN A 83 -16.11 8.88 0.74
C GLN A 83 -16.88 7.86 1.55
N THR A 84 -18.04 8.25 2.06
CA THR A 84 -19.02 7.30 2.60
C THR A 84 -19.72 6.63 1.43
N LEU A 85 -19.69 5.30 1.41
CA LEU A 85 -20.52 4.50 0.53
C LEU A 85 -21.92 4.52 1.13
N ASP A 86 -22.85 5.23 0.50
CA ASP A 86 -24.26 5.06 0.83
C ASP A 86 -24.60 3.58 0.62
N ALA A 87 -25.19 2.97 1.64
CA ALA A 87 -25.76 1.64 1.50
C ALA A 87 -26.81 1.73 0.40
N ALA A 88 -26.47 1.27 -0.80
CA ALA A 88 -27.46 1.09 -1.85
C ALA A 88 -28.55 0.18 -1.29
N ALA A 89 -29.78 0.70 -1.37
CA ALA A 89 -31.03 0.03 -1.04
C ALA A 89 -31.16 -1.35 -1.70
#